data_AF-D7BHT8-F1
#
_entry.id   AF-D7BHT8-F1
#
_cell.length_a   1.000
_cell.length_b   1.000
_cell.length_c   1.000
_cell.angle_alpha   90.00
_cell.angle_beta   90.00
_cell.angle_gamma   90.00
#
_symmetry.space_group_name_H-M   'P 1'
#
loop_
_entity.id
_entity.type
_entity.pdbx_description
1 polymer ?
#
loop_
_entity_poly.entity_id
_entity_poly.type
_entity_poly.pdbx_seq_one_letter_code
_entity_poly.pdbx_strand_id
1 'polypeptide(L)'
;MHRLRALYDPKADPALRRAALLWLYGLAPLPNLLLAAVVLVVAYREFPIPGWVGPVFVGIGVIAHGAIRRWVRRLDPKRPGYAVAKGLLEAASLGNFLLLAALAAALGLVGWAWVLLGIGLGMYLLALAQALETAGAKG
;
A
#
# COMPACT_ATOMS: atom_id res chain seq x y z
N MET A 1 -22.54 0.08 3.38
CA MET A 1 -22.16 1.07 4.41
C MET A 1 -21.87 0.49 5.81
N HIS A 2 -22.45 -0.66 6.21
CA HIS A 2 -22.22 -1.26 7.54
C HIS A 2 -20.76 -1.68 7.84
N ARG A 3 -20.00 -2.19 6.86
CA ARG A 3 -18.60 -2.64 7.04
C ARG A 3 -17.62 -1.49 7.33
N LEU A 4 -17.83 -0.33 6.70
CA LEU A 4 -17.05 0.87 6.97
C LEU A 4 -17.35 1.39 8.38
N ARG A 5 -18.61 1.44 8.84
CA ARG A 5 -18.93 1.84 10.22
C ARG A 5 -18.32 0.90 11.27
N ALA A 6 -18.25 -0.40 11.01
CA ALA A 6 -17.60 -1.36 11.92
C ALA A 6 -16.09 -1.12 12.11
N LEU A 7 -15.41 -0.57 11.09
CA LEU A 7 -14.01 -0.13 11.19
C LEU A 7 -13.86 1.11 12.12
N TYR A 8 -14.89 1.97 12.20
CA TYR A 8 -14.91 3.17 13.03
C TYR A 8 -15.42 2.92 14.46
N ASP A 9 -16.23 1.88 14.67
CA ASP A 9 -16.81 1.57 15.98
C ASP A 9 -15.98 0.51 16.73
N PRO A 10 -15.26 0.87 17.82
CA PRO A 10 -14.48 -0.07 18.60
C PRO A 10 -15.31 -1.15 19.31
N LYS A 11 -16.64 -0.99 19.37
CA LYS A 11 -17.58 -1.98 19.94
C LYS A 11 -18.22 -2.90 18.89
N ALA A 12 -17.89 -2.74 17.61
CA ALA A 12 -18.40 -3.61 16.56
C ALA A 12 -17.81 -5.02 16.69
N ASP A 13 -18.62 -6.01 16.30
CA ASP A 13 -18.25 -7.43 16.32
C ASP A 13 -16.85 -7.66 15.69
N PRO A 14 -15.92 -8.32 16.42
CA PRO A 14 -14.55 -8.57 15.96
C PRO A 14 -14.49 -9.34 14.64
N ALA A 15 -15.45 -10.23 14.35
CA ALA A 15 -15.52 -10.93 13.06
C ALA A 15 -15.82 -9.97 11.90
N LEU A 16 -16.72 -9.01 12.15
CA LEU A 16 -17.13 -8.00 11.17
C LEU A 16 -16.01 -6.96 10.92
N ARG A 17 -15.22 -6.65 11.96
CA ARG A 17 -14.01 -5.82 11.85
C ARG A 17 -12.91 -6.49 11.04
N ARG A 18 -12.64 -7.78 11.27
CA ARG A 18 -11.68 -8.56 10.46
C ARG A 18 -12.08 -8.61 8.99
N ALA A 19 -13.35 -8.89 8.70
CA ALA A 19 -13.85 -8.92 7.33
C ALA A 19 -13.75 -7.54 6.63
N ALA A 20 -14.00 -6.46 7.36
CA ALA A 20 -13.88 -5.10 6.84
C ALA A 20 -12.41 -4.71 6.59
N LEU A 21 -11.47 -5.11 7.47
CA LEU A 21 -10.03 -4.93 7.27
C LEU A 21 -9.51 -5.70 6.07
N LEU A 22 -9.90 -6.96 5.91
CA LEU A 22 -9.52 -7.78 4.75
C LEU A 22 -10.04 -7.15 3.44
N TRP A 23 -11.27 -6.65 3.42
CA TRP A 23 -11.81 -5.91 2.26
C TRP A 23 -11.01 -4.64 1.96
N LEU A 24 -10.63 -3.89 2.99
CA LEU A 24 -9.83 -2.67 2.85
C LEU A 24 -8.44 -3.00 2.29
N TYR A 25 -7.79 -4.01 2.85
CA TYR A 25 -6.46 -4.45 2.45
C TYR A 25 -6.44 -5.06 1.05
N GLY A 26 -7.53 -5.70 0.62
CA GLY A 26 -7.68 -6.23 -0.74
C GLY A 26 -7.98 -5.15 -1.79
N LEU A 27 -8.80 -4.16 -1.46
CA LEU A 27 -9.18 -3.10 -2.41
C LEU A 27 -8.13 -2.00 -2.55
N ALA A 28 -7.51 -1.57 -1.45
CA ALA A 28 -6.63 -0.40 -1.42
C ALA A 28 -5.45 -0.47 -2.40
N PRO A 29 -4.81 -1.62 -2.68
CA PRO A 29 -3.72 -1.67 -3.66
C PRO A 29 -4.21 -1.70 -5.12
N LEU A 30 -5.49 -2.03 -5.40
CA LEU A 30 -5.99 -2.26 -6.76
C LEU A 30 -5.72 -1.12 -7.75
N PRO A 31 -5.95 0.17 -7.43
CA PRO A 31 -5.74 1.25 -8.39
C PRO A 31 -4.27 1.34 -8.85
N ASN A 32 -3.34 1.19 -7.91
CA ASN A 32 -1.91 1.23 -8.21
C ASN A 32 -1.43 -0.06 -8.89
N LEU A 33 -2.09 -1.19 -8.63
CA LEU A 33 -1.82 -2.47 -9.30
C LEU A 33 -2.26 -2.42 -10.77
N LEU A 34 -3.44 -1.85 -11.04
CA LEU A 34 -3.90 -1.51 -12.38
C LEU A 34 -2.93 -0.56 -13.09
N LEU A 35 -2.49 0.49 -12.41
CA LEU A 35 -1.52 1.43 -12.97
C LEU A 35 -0.15 0.76 -13.24
N ALA A 36 0.31 -0.12 -12.35
CA ALA A 36 1.53 -0.90 -12.53
C ALA A 36 1.45 -1.82 -13.75
N ALA A 37 0.31 -2.48 -13.96
CA ALA A 37 0.06 -3.31 -15.13
C ALA A 37 0.06 -2.47 -16.42
N VAL A 38 -0.57 -1.30 -16.41
CA VAL A 38 -0.54 -0.35 -17.54
C VAL A 38 0.89 0.08 -17.85
N VAL A 39 1.68 0.45 -16.83
CA VAL A 39 3.09 0.82 -17.00
C VAL A 39 3.88 -0.31 -17.65
N LEU A 40 3.71 -1.55 -17.19
CA LEU A 40 4.39 -2.71 -17.79
C LEU A 40 3.96 -2.92 -19.25
N VAL A 41 2.66 -2.89 -19.55
CA VAL A 41 2.14 -3.10 -20.91
C VAL A 41 2.62 -2.01 -21.88
N VAL A 42 2.60 -0.75 -21.45
CA VAL A 42 3.03 0.40 -22.26
C VAL A 42 4.55 0.41 -22.45
N ALA A 43 5.32 0.17 -21.37
CA ALA A 43 6.77 0.14 -21.45
C ALA A 43 7.29 -1.00 -22.32
N TYR A 44 6.63 -2.17 -22.31
CA TYR A 44 6.99 -3.29 -23.17
C TYR A 44 6.64 -3.07 -24.66
N ARG A 45 5.75 -2.12 -24.99
CA ARG A 45 5.31 -1.90 -26.36
C ARG A 45 5.95 -0.70 -27.07
N GLU A 46 6.21 0.43 -26.39
CA GLU A 46 6.33 1.69 -27.15
C GLU A 46 7.47 2.66 -26.78
N PHE A 47 8.21 2.49 -25.68
CA PHE A 47 9.15 3.54 -25.26
C PHE A 47 10.59 3.06 -24.99
N PRO A 48 11.58 3.49 -25.79
CA PRO A 48 12.99 3.42 -25.40
C PRO A 48 13.25 4.50 -24.37
N ILE A 49 12.97 4.21 -23.10
CA ILE A 49 13.23 5.13 -21.99
C ILE A 49 14.70 4.98 -21.57
N PRO A 50 15.46 6.09 -21.43
CA PRO A 50 16.84 6.03 -20.95
C PRO A 50 16.93 5.37 -19.57
N GLY A 51 17.86 4.42 -19.38
CA GLY A 51 17.95 3.63 -18.14
C GLY A 51 18.17 4.45 -16.85
N TRP A 52 18.65 5.69 -16.93
CA TRP A 52 18.80 6.59 -15.78
C TRP A 52 17.48 7.17 -15.25
N VAL A 53 16.41 7.11 -16.05
CA VAL A 53 15.08 7.62 -15.69
C VAL A 53 14.43 6.73 -14.62
N GLY A 54 14.73 5.44 -14.60
CA GLY A 54 14.19 4.49 -13.61
C GLY A 54 14.61 4.73 -12.17
N PRO A 55 15.92 4.85 -11.89
CA PRO A 55 16.39 5.19 -10.54
C PRO A 55 15.77 6.49 -10.01
N VAL A 56 15.60 7.50 -10.87
CA VAL A 56 15.06 8.82 -10.48
C VAL A 56 13.59 8.72 -10.06
N PHE A 57 12.73 8.12 -10.88
CA PHE A 57 11.32 7.96 -10.53
C PHE A 57 11.09 7.02 -9.35
N VAL A 58 11.87 5.93 -9.26
CA VAL A 58 11.85 5.05 -8.09
C VAL A 58 12.20 5.84 -6.82
N GLY A 59 13.26 6.65 -6.86
CA GLY A 59 13.67 7.51 -5.75
C GLY A 59 12.58 8.50 -5.33
N ILE A 60 11.95 9.19 -6.29
CA ILE A 60 10.84 10.12 -6.03
C ILE A 60 9.68 9.40 -5.35
N GLY A 61 9.28 8.22 -5.84
CA GLY A 61 8.19 7.45 -5.26
C GLY A 61 8.47 6.96 -3.84
N VAL A 62 9.71 6.54 -3.54
CA VAL A 62 10.12 6.16 -2.19
C VAL A 62 10.11 7.37 -1.25
N ILE A 63 10.61 8.52 -1.69
CA ILE A 63 10.61 9.77 -0.90
C ILE A 63 9.18 10.24 -0.61
N ALA A 64 8.32 10.26 -1.63
CA ALA A 64 6.92 10.62 -1.49
C ALA A 64 6.20 9.68 -0.51
N HIS A 65 6.44 8.37 -0.61
CA HIS A 65 5.91 7.40 0.33
C HIS A 65 6.37 7.67 1.78
N GLY A 66 7.67 7.90 1.97
CA GLY A 66 8.24 8.24 3.28
C GLY A 66 7.65 9.53 3.87
N ALA A 67 7.45 10.54 3.04
CA ALA A 67 6.83 11.80 3.42
C ALA A 67 5.38 11.61 3.87
N ILE A 68 4.55 10.94 3.05
CA ILE A 68 3.14 10.67 3.38
C ILE A 68 3.04 9.86 4.67
N ARG A 69 3.88 8.84 4.85
CA ARG A 69 3.93 8.05 6.09
C ARG A 69 4.27 8.91 7.31
N ARG A 70 5.17 9.87 7.17
CA ARG A 70 5.56 10.81 8.23
C ARG A 70 4.43 11.80 8.56
N TRP A 71 3.70 12.26 7.56
CA TRP A 71 2.50 13.10 7.73
C TRP A 71 1.38 12.35 8.45
N VAL A 72 1.11 11.10 8.08
CA VAL A 72 0.08 10.29 8.75
C VAL A 72 0.46 9.97 10.19
N ARG A 73 1.74 9.77 10.51
CA ARG A 73 2.20 9.64 11.91
C ARG A 73 1.99 10.90 12.75
N ARG A 74 1.92 12.08 12.12
CA ARG A 74 1.65 13.37 12.79
C ARG A 74 0.16 13.66 12.97
N LEU A 75 -0.73 12.87 12.35
CA LEU A 75 -2.18 12.99 12.59
C LEU A 75 -2.51 12.50 14.00
N ASP A 76 -3.43 13.18 14.68
CA ASP A 76 -3.83 12.88 16.05
C ASP A 76 -4.46 11.47 16.16
N PRO A 77 -3.84 10.54 16.90
CA PRO A 77 -4.34 9.17 17.04
C PRO A 77 -5.69 9.08 17.76
N LYS A 78 -6.15 10.17 18.40
CA LYS A 78 -7.46 10.24 19.06
C LYS A 78 -8.61 10.55 18.11
N ARG A 79 -8.35 10.91 16.84
CA ARG A 79 -9.42 11.18 15.88
C ARG A 79 -10.14 9.89 15.44
N PRO A 80 -11.48 9.87 15.45
CA PRO A 80 -12.23 8.75 14.89
C PRO A 80 -11.88 8.62 13.40
N GLY A 81 -11.33 7.48 13.01
CA GLY A 81 -10.84 7.23 11.65
C GLY A 81 -9.32 7.22 11.48
N TYR A 82 -8.53 7.58 12.50
CA TYR A 82 -7.06 7.48 12.41
C TYR A 82 -6.60 6.04 12.12
N ALA A 83 -7.17 5.05 12.81
CA ALA A 83 -6.85 3.63 12.57
C ALA A 83 -7.21 3.18 11.15
N VAL A 84 -8.30 3.70 10.60
CA VAL A 84 -8.76 3.40 9.23
C VAL A 84 -7.86 4.08 8.22
N ALA A 85 -7.54 5.36 8.38
CA ALA A 85 -6.65 6.12 7.51
C ALA A 85 -5.22 5.55 7.51
N LYS A 86 -4.73 5.14 8.68
CA LYS A 86 -3.45 4.44 8.83
C LYS A 86 -3.48 3.08 8.12
N GLY A 87 -4.53 2.29 8.33
CA GLY A 87 -4.71 1.00 7.64
C GLY A 87 -4.87 1.13 6.12
N LEU A 88 -5.57 2.17 5.65
CA LEU A 88 -5.72 2.50 4.23
C LEU A 88 -4.39 2.89 3.61
N LEU A 89 -3.59 3.68 4.32
CA LEU A 89 -2.26 4.07 3.88
C LEU A 89 -1.32 2.86 3.81
N GLU A 90 -1.34 2.01 4.83
CA GLU A 90 -0.53 0.80 4.88
C GLU A 90 -0.95 -0.19 3.80
N ALA A 91 -2.25 -0.35 3.54
CA ALA A 91 -2.75 -1.18 2.46
C ALA A 91 -2.45 -0.60 1.05
N ALA A 92 -2.58 0.73 0.88
CA ALA A 92 -2.24 1.41 -0.36
C ALA A 92 -0.73 1.44 -0.64
N SER A 93 0.10 1.29 0.40
CA SER A 93 1.56 1.23 0.28
C SER A 93 2.02 0.06 -0.59
N LEU A 94 1.37 -1.10 -0.50
CA LEU A 94 1.66 -2.25 -1.37
C LEU A 94 1.49 -1.88 -2.84
N GLY A 95 0.38 -1.21 -3.17
CA GLY A 95 0.13 -0.73 -4.52
C GLY A 95 1.23 0.22 -5.01
N ASN A 96 1.70 1.12 -4.15
CA ASN A 96 2.80 2.03 -4.49
C ASN A 96 4.12 1.29 -4.73
N PHE A 97 4.44 0.29 -3.91
CA PHE A 97 5.63 -0.55 -4.12
C PHE A 97 5.54 -1.40 -5.39
N LEU A 98 4.35 -1.91 -5.72
CA LEU A 98 4.12 -2.64 -6.98
C LEU A 98 4.30 -1.74 -8.20
N LEU A 99 3.78 -0.51 -8.15
CA LEU A 99 3.99 0.48 -9.19
C LEU A 99 5.48 0.83 -9.36
N LEU A 100 6.21 1.03 -8.26
CA LEU A 100 7.64 1.30 -8.30
C LEU A 100 8.44 0.09 -8.81
N ALA A 101 8.04 -1.13 -8.45
CA ALA A 101 8.66 -2.35 -8.94
C ALA A 101 8.41 -2.54 -10.45
N ALA A 102 7.19 -2.30 -10.92
CA ALA A 102 6.83 -2.31 -12.33
C ALA A 102 7.63 -1.27 -13.12
N LEU A 103 7.79 -0.07 -12.58
CA LEU A 103 8.57 0.99 -13.20
C LEU A 103 10.07 0.68 -13.21
N ALA A 104 10.60 0.11 -12.13
CA ALA A 104 11.99 -0.36 -12.06
C ALA A 104 12.25 -1.47 -13.09
N ALA A 105 11.34 -2.44 -13.22
CA ALA A 105 11.44 -3.52 -14.19
C ALA A 105 11.37 -2.99 -15.63
N ALA A 106 10.42 -2.09 -15.92
CA ALA A 106 10.28 -1.41 -17.21
C ALA A 106 11.54 -0.64 -17.63
N LEU A 107 12.36 -0.22 -16.67
CA LEU A 107 13.55 0.60 -16.88
C LEU A 107 14.85 -0.20 -16.76
N GLY A 108 14.75 -1.54 -16.81
CA GLY A 108 15.91 -2.45 -16.81
C GLY A 108 16.51 -2.73 -15.43
N LEU A 109 15.94 -2.20 -14.35
CA LEU A 109 16.41 -2.39 -12.98
C LEU A 109 15.76 -3.61 -12.31
N VAL A 110 15.85 -4.77 -12.94
CA VAL A 110 15.14 -5.99 -12.49
C VAL A 110 15.50 -6.37 -11.05
N GLY A 111 16.77 -6.21 -10.64
CA GLY A 111 17.20 -6.46 -9.26
C GLY A 111 16.48 -5.55 -8.25
N TRP A 112 16.31 -4.27 -8.57
CA TRP A 112 15.59 -3.32 -7.71
C TRP A 112 14.09 -3.58 -7.70
N ALA A 113 13.52 -4.04 -8.81
CA ALA A 113 12.12 -4.45 -8.86
C ALA A 113 11.82 -5.56 -7.84
N TRP A 114 12.68 -6.59 -7.75
CA TRP A 114 12.54 -7.65 -6.76
C TRP A 114 12.68 -7.15 -5.32
N VAL A 115 13.64 -6.26 -5.06
CA VAL A 115 13.83 -5.65 -3.74
C VAL A 115 12.59 -4.85 -3.33
N LEU A 116 12.07 -4.00 -4.21
CA LEU A 116 10.86 -3.20 -3.95
C LEU A 116 9.63 -4.06 -3.72
N LEU A 117 9.51 -5.15 -4.49
CA LEU A 117 8.40 -6.09 -4.37
C LEU A 117 8.49 -6.87 -3.05
N GLY A 118 9.67 -7.32 -2.65
CA GLY A 118 9.91 -7.98 -1.37
C GLY A 118 9.63 -7.06 -0.17
N ILE A 119 10.12 -5.82 -0.21
CA ILE A 119 9.87 -4.82 0.85
C ILE A 119 8.37 -4.49 0.93
N GLY A 120 7.73 -4.23 -0.21
CA GLY A 120 6.31 -3.90 -0.28
C GLY A 120 5.43 -5.02 0.27
N LEU A 121 5.71 -6.27 -0.14
CA LEU A 121 4.97 -7.45 0.32
C LEU A 121 5.21 -7.70 1.82
N GLY A 122 6.46 -7.64 2.28
CA GLY A 122 6.80 -7.85 3.70
C GLY A 122 6.13 -6.81 4.61
N MET A 123 6.21 -5.53 4.24
CA MET A 123 5.58 -4.44 4.99
C MET A 123 4.05 -4.57 5.01
N TYR A 124 3.44 -4.98 3.88
CA TYR A 124 2.01 -5.19 3.79
C TYR A 124 1.53 -6.36 4.67
N LEU A 125 2.23 -7.50 4.62
CA LEU A 125 1.91 -8.66 5.45
C LEU A 125 2.07 -8.37 6.94
N LEU A 126 3.13 -7.65 7.33
CA LEU A 126 3.34 -7.19 8.70
C LEU A 126 2.21 -6.26 9.17
N ALA A 127 1.83 -5.28 8.34
CA ALA A 127 0.75 -4.36 8.67
C ALA A 127 -0.61 -5.07 8.77
N LEU A 128 -0.88 -6.03 7.87
CA LEU A 128 -2.07 -6.86 7.91
C LEU A 128 -2.11 -7.73 9.18
N ALA A 129 -1.01 -8.39 9.53
CA ALA A 129 -0.92 -9.21 10.73
C ALA A 129 -1.20 -8.38 12.00
N GLN A 130 -0.55 -7.23 12.13
CA GLN A 130 -0.78 -6.31 13.26
C GLN A 130 -2.22 -5.78 13.30
N ALA A 131 -2.83 -5.51 12.14
CA ALA A 131 -4.22 -5.07 12.06
C ALA A 131 -5.21 -6.18 12.47
N LEU A 132 -4.93 -7.44 12.12
CA LEU A 132 -5.76 -8.60 12.51
C LEU A 132 -5.63 -8.96 13.99
N GLU A 133 -4.43 -8.84 14.56
CA GLU A 133 -4.17 -9.02 15.99
C GLU A 133 -4.90 -7.96 16.83
N THR A 134 -4.75 -6.68 16.46
CA THR A 134 -5.43 -5.58 17.16
C THR A 134 -6.96 -5.61 17.02
N ALA A 135 -7.49 -6.22 15.95
CA ALA A 135 -8.92 -6.47 15.79
C ALA A 135 -9.41 -7.67 16.63
N GLY A 136 -8.52 -8.61 17.01
CA GLY A 136 -8.85 -9.79 17.82
C GLY A 136 -8.65 -9.61 19.34
N ALA A 137 -7.70 -8.79 19.77
CA ALA A 137 -7.32 -8.63 21.18
C ALA A 137 -8.31 -7.81 22.05
N LYS A 138 -9.46 -7.41 21.52
CA LYS A 138 -10.51 -6.64 22.25
C LYS A 138 -11.86 -7.36 22.32
N GLY A 139 -11.89 -8.67 22.04
CA GLY A 139 -13.05 -9.54 22.25
C GLY A 139 -13.10 -10.04 23.68
#